data_AF-A0A9P7CF28-F1
#
_entry.id   AF-A0A9P7CF28-F1
#
_cell.length_a   1.000
_cell.length_b   1.000
_cell.length_c   1.000
_cell.angle_alpha   90.00
_cell.angle_beta   90.00
_cell.angle_gamma   90.00
#
_symmetry.space_group_name_H-M   'P 1'
#
loop_
_entity.id
_entity.type
_entity.pdbx_description
1 polymer ?
#
loop_
_entity_poly.entity_id
_entity_poly.type
_entity_poly.pdbx_seq_one_letter_code
_entity_poly.pdbx_strand_id
1 'polypeptide(L)'
;MLNLQLFLFIFLFIQLTLAGPGTHQYQKEGHSNYGDHENNEDLLKHIQEHFKGIPETEMPEMTGKDIIFYLFVVHDLNGDGYLDGHEIRCAYTDFHFKNNSPSLNEVTDMVDHVLEEDDLNGDGLISWNEYLESQAYHLDAFNKV
;
A
#
# COMPACT_ATOMS: atom_id res chain seq x y z
N MET A 1 -41.52 -27.07 -8.10
CA MET A 1 -41.35 -25.93 -9.03
C MET A 1 -40.46 -24.92 -8.31
N LEU A 2 -39.26 -24.63 -8.80
CA LEU A 2 -38.45 -23.56 -8.21
C LEU A 2 -39.24 -22.25 -8.30
N ASN A 3 -39.32 -21.53 -7.20
CA ASN A 3 -40.14 -20.32 -7.07
C ASN A 3 -39.48 -19.19 -7.88
N LEU A 4 -40.20 -18.58 -8.82
CA LEU A 4 -39.68 -17.52 -9.71
C LEU A 4 -39.06 -16.35 -8.92
N GLN A 5 -39.56 -16.08 -7.72
CA GLN A 5 -39.00 -15.09 -6.80
C GLN A 5 -37.57 -15.45 -6.36
N LEU A 6 -37.29 -16.73 -6.09
CA LEU A 6 -35.95 -17.20 -5.71
C LEU A 6 -34.95 -16.96 -6.85
N PHE A 7 -35.38 -17.15 -8.11
CA PHE A 7 -34.54 -16.91 -9.28
C PHE A 7 -34.21 -15.42 -9.45
N LEU A 8 -35.18 -14.52 -9.22
CA LEU A 8 -34.96 -13.08 -9.28
C LEU A 8 -34.01 -12.59 -8.17
N PHE A 9 -34.12 -13.14 -6.95
CA PHE A 9 -33.19 -12.82 -5.88
C PHE A 9 -31.76 -13.28 -6.21
N ILE A 10 -31.59 -14.53 -6.67
CA ILE A 10 -30.27 -15.04 -7.08
C ILE A 10 -29.69 -14.21 -8.22
N PHE A 11 -30.50 -13.86 -9.22
CA PHE A 11 -30.06 -13.01 -10.33
C PHE A 11 -29.63 -11.62 -9.85
N LEU A 12 -30.34 -11.01 -8.90
CA LEU A 12 -29.97 -9.72 -8.33
C LEU A 12 -28.64 -9.79 -7.55
N PHE A 13 -28.41 -10.86 -6.78
CA PHE A 13 -27.14 -11.07 -6.07
C PHE A 13 -25.95 -11.27 -7.03
N ILE A 14 -26.16 -11.92 -8.18
CA ILE A 14 -25.11 -12.09 -9.22
C ILE A 14 -24.73 -10.74 -9.85
N GLN A 15 -25.67 -9.82 -10.03
CA GLN A 15 -25.36 -8.48 -10.59
C GLN A 15 -24.55 -7.63 -9.60
N LEU A 16 -24.74 -7.81 -8.28
CA LEU A 16 -23.97 -7.11 -7.25
C LEU A 16 -22.49 -7.55 -7.22
N THR A 17 -22.19 -8.81 -7.56
CA THR A 17 -20.80 -9.30 -7.61
C THR A 17 -19.98 -8.83 -8.82
N LEU A 18 -20.63 -8.20 -9.82
CA LEU A 18 -19.98 -7.75 -11.07
C LEU A 18 -19.74 -6.24 -11.13
N ALA A 19 -20.07 -5.50 -10.06
CA ALA A 19 -19.93 -4.05 -9.98
C ALA A 19 -18.82 -3.60 -9.02
N GLY A 20 -17.70 -4.32 -9.00
CA GLY A 20 -16.50 -3.88 -8.28
C GLY A 20 -15.84 -2.69 -9.02
N PRO A 21 -15.49 -1.59 -8.33
CA PRO A 21 -14.57 -0.60 -8.89
C PRO A 21 -13.20 -1.30 -9.08
N GLY A 22 -12.59 -1.19 -10.27
CA GLY A 22 -11.32 -1.89 -10.55
C GLY A 22 -11.04 -2.24 -12.01
N THR A 23 -11.73 -1.68 -13.00
CA THR A 23 -11.44 -1.99 -14.42
C THR A 23 -10.17 -1.31 -14.97
N HIS A 24 -9.37 -0.67 -14.12
CA HIS A 24 -8.13 -0.01 -14.49
C HIS A 24 -6.94 -0.81 -13.93
N GLN A 25 -6.39 -1.70 -14.76
CA GLN A 25 -5.10 -2.31 -14.48
C GLN A 25 -4.01 -1.24 -14.62
N TYR A 26 -3.52 -0.72 -13.49
CA TYR A 26 -2.26 0.02 -13.49
C TYR A 26 -1.16 -1.00 -13.74
N GLN A 27 -0.51 -0.91 -14.90
CA GLN A 27 0.49 -1.89 -15.33
C GLN A 27 1.81 -1.15 -15.56
N LYS A 28 2.72 -1.18 -14.57
CA LYS A 28 4.05 -0.54 -14.67
C LYS A 28 5.21 -1.51 -14.40
N GLU A 29 5.28 -2.69 -15.03
CA GLU A 29 6.29 -3.78 -14.78
C GLU A 29 7.45 -3.45 -13.80
N GLY A 30 7.44 -4.01 -12.58
CA GLY A 30 8.53 -3.89 -11.60
C GLY A 30 8.40 -2.77 -10.54
N HIS A 31 7.17 -2.44 -10.13
CA HIS A 31 6.83 -1.35 -9.22
C HIS A 31 6.68 -1.86 -7.79
N SER A 32 7.03 -1.02 -6.81
CA SER A 32 6.73 -1.20 -5.39
C SER A 32 5.44 -0.44 -5.06
N ASN A 33 4.49 -1.13 -4.40
CA ASN A 33 3.20 -0.57 -3.96
C ASN A 33 3.32 0.53 -2.89
N TYR A 34 4.53 0.73 -2.35
CA TYR A 34 4.79 1.68 -1.28
C TYR A 34 5.93 2.65 -1.61
N GLY A 35 6.24 2.82 -2.90
CA GLY A 35 7.20 3.81 -3.38
C GLY A 35 8.33 3.19 -4.19
N ASP A 36 8.62 3.83 -5.33
CA ASP A 36 9.70 3.47 -6.24
C ASP A 36 11.01 4.08 -5.71
N HIS A 37 11.65 3.40 -4.76
CA HIS A 37 13.01 3.78 -4.36
C HIS A 37 13.95 3.26 -5.44
N GLU A 38 14.34 4.14 -6.39
CA GLU A 38 15.33 3.83 -7.42
C GLU A 38 16.62 3.24 -6.82
N ASN A 39 16.91 3.52 -5.55
CA ASN A 39 18.03 2.99 -4.78
C ASN A 39 17.79 3.11 -3.25
N ASN A 40 18.48 2.26 -2.48
CA ASN A 40 18.35 2.20 -1.00
C ASN A 40 18.71 3.53 -0.30
N GLU A 41 19.51 4.39 -0.92
CA GLU A 41 19.92 5.68 -0.35
C GLU A 41 18.75 6.67 -0.23
N ASP A 42 17.88 6.73 -1.25
CA ASP A 42 16.72 7.62 -1.23
C ASP A 42 15.68 7.19 -0.19
N LEU A 43 15.52 5.88 0.02
CA LEU A 43 14.70 5.32 1.10
C LEU A 43 15.23 5.73 2.48
N LEU A 44 16.52 5.51 2.71
CA LEU A 44 17.15 5.87 3.99
C LEU A 44 17.06 7.36 4.25
N LYS A 45 17.23 8.19 3.23
CA LYS A 45 17.09 9.64 3.35
C LYS A 45 15.66 10.05 3.69
N HIS A 46 14.64 9.43 3.11
CA HIS A 46 13.25 9.70 3.46
C HIS A 46 12.96 9.31 4.92
N ILE A 47 13.41 8.12 5.35
CA ILE A 47 13.31 7.69 6.75
C ILE A 47 14.01 8.70 7.68
N GLN A 48 15.22 9.16 7.33
CA GLN A 48 15.93 10.20 8.06
C GLN A 48 15.15 11.53 8.14
N GLU A 49 14.36 11.87 7.12
CA GLU A 49 13.52 13.07 7.14
C GLU A 49 12.45 13.00 8.25
N HIS A 50 11.87 11.82 8.53
CA HIS A 50 10.96 11.61 9.66
C HIS A 50 11.65 11.60 11.03
N PHE A 51 12.95 11.28 11.06
CA PHE A 51 13.78 11.32 12.28
C PHE A 51 14.49 12.66 12.50
N LYS A 52 14.18 13.72 11.72
CA LYS A 52 14.76 15.06 11.88
C LYS A 52 14.60 15.57 13.32
N GLY A 53 15.68 15.49 14.10
CA GLY A 53 15.69 15.81 15.53
C GLY A 53 16.44 14.80 16.38
N ILE A 54 16.63 13.58 15.87
CA ILE A 54 17.51 12.56 16.45
C ILE A 54 18.92 12.73 15.85
N PRO A 55 19.98 12.88 16.65
CA PRO A 55 21.35 12.89 16.16
C PRO A 55 21.66 11.62 15.36
N GLU A 56 22.44 11.71 14.29
CA GLU A 56 22.89 10.53 13.51
C GLU A 56 23.60 9.49 14.39
N THR A 57 24.28 9.94 15.45
CA THR A 57 24.92 9.09 16.47
C THR A 57 23.94 8.31 17.35
N GLU A 58 22.67 8.66 17.34
CA GLU A 58 21.58 8.01 18.09
C GLU A 58 20.61 7.26 17.15
N MET A 59 20.83 7.28 15.83
CA MET A 59 20.03 6.47 14.92
C MET A 59 20.34 5.00 15.15
N PRO A 60 19.33 4.16 15.43
CA PRO A 60 19.55 2.73 15.56
C PRO A 60 20.04 2.16 14.22
N GLU A 61 20.93 1.17 14.26
CA GLU A 61 21.16 0.32 13.11
C GLU A 61 19.84 -0.41 12.79
N MET A 62 19.23 -0.07 11.66
CA MET A 62 17.96 -0.68 11.25
C MET A 62 18.25 -1.82 10.28
N THR A 63 17.74 -3.01 10.58
CA THR A 63 17.68 -4.10 9.60
C THR A 63 16.65 -3.76 8.52
N GLY A 64 16.71 -4.43 7.37
CA GLY A 64 15.68 -4.25 6.32
C GLY A 64 14.25 -4.50 6.85
N LYS A 65 14.09 -5.40 7.82
CA LYS A 65 12.79 -5.64 8.48
C LYS A 65 12.36 -4.48 9.37
N ASP A 66 13.29 -3.86 10.09
CA ASP A 66 12.99 -2.71 10.94
C ASP A 66 12.56 -1.50 10.09
N ILE A 67 13.16 -1.34 8.90
CA ILE A 67 12.76 -0.31 7.94
C ILE A 67 11.33 -0.55 7.44
N ILE A 68 11.01 -1.77 7.02
CA ILE A 68 9.66 -2.12 6.53
C ILE A 68 8.62 -1.94 7.63
N PHE A 69 8.93 -2.38 8.85
CA PHE A 69 8.05 -2.18 9.99
C PHE A 69 7.83 -0.70 10.29
N TYR A 70 8.90 0.10 10.23
CA TYR A 70 8.82 1.54 10.41
C TYR A 70 7.93 2.22 9.36
N LEU A 71 8.09 1.85 8.08
CA LEU A 71 7.26 2.36 7.00
C LEU A 71 5.79 2.03 7.19
N PHE A 72 5.47 0.85 7.71
CA PHE A 72 4.10 0.50 8.05
C PHE A 72 3.56 1.41 9.17
N VAL A 73 4.28 1.49 10.29
CA VAL A 73 3.84 2.24 11.48
C VAL A 73 3.71 3.74 11.24
N VAL A 74 4.56 4.34 10.40
CA VAL A 74 4.49 5.78 10.13
C VAL A 74 3.27 6.17 9.29
N HIS A 75 2.71 5.21 8.54
CA HIS A 75 1.54 5.41 7.69
C HIS A 75 0.22 4.93 8.33
N ASP A 76 0.27 4.11 9.37
CA ASP A 76 -0.87 3.81 10.26
C ASP A 76 -1.16 5.06 11.13
N LEU A 77 -1.94 5.98 10.59
CA LEU A 77 -2.18 7.29 11.19
C LEU A 77 -3.09 7.20 12.41
N ASN A 78 -3.96 6.19 12.44
CA ASN A 78 -4.96 6.01 13.48
C ASN A 78 -4.49 5.03 14.58
N GLY A 79 -3.48 4.21 14.32
CA GLY A 79 -2.84 3.28 15.24
C GLY A 79 -3.61 1.98 15.45
N ASP A 80 -4.45 1.55 14.51
CA ASP A 80 -5.25 0.33 14.60
C ASP A 80 -4.53 -0.93 14.11
N GLY A 81 -3.33 -0.77 13.54
CA GLY A 81 -2.50 -1.84 13.03
C GLY A 81 -2.88 -2.30 11.62
N TYR A 82 -3.63 -1.50 10.87
CA TYR A 82 -3.97 -1.70 9.47
C TYR A 82 -3.65 -0.44 8.66
N LEU A 83 -3.57 -0.59 7.33
CA LEU A 83 -3.54 0.55 6.42
C LEU A 83 -4.82 0.58 5.62
N ASP A 84 -5.59 1.65 5.76
CA ASP A 84 -6.77 1.91 4.92
C ASP A 84 -6.42 2.72 3.65
N GLY A 85 -7.36 2.81 2.72
CA GLY A 85 -7.16 3.57 1.47
C GLY A 85 -6.88 5.07 1.68
N HIS A 86 -7.32 5.68 2.79
CA HIS A 86 -6.99 7.06 3.12
C HIS A 86 -5.53 7.18 3.59
N GLU A 87 -5.06 6.26 4.41
CA GLU A 87 -3.68 6.19 4.89
C GLU A 87 -2.71 5.96 3.73
N ILE A 88 -3.03 5.02 2.83
CA ILE A 88 -2.27 4.77 1.59
C ILE A 88 -2.23 6.04 0.72
N ARG A 89 -3.36 6.73 0.56
CA ARG A 89 -3.41 8.02 -0.15
C ARG A 89 -2.48 9.06 0.46
N CYS A 90 -2.50 9.20 1.79
CA CYS A 90 -1.64 10.13 2.51
C CYS A 90 -0.16 9.78 2.28
N ALA A 91 0.20 8.50 2.36
CA ALA A 91 1.53 8.00 2.07
C ALA A 91 2.03 8.49 0.70
N TYR A 92 1.29 8.20 -0.37
CA TYR A 92 1.66 8.63 -1.72
C TYR A 92 1.85 10.14 -1.87
N THR A 93 1.01 10.94 -1.20
CA THR A 93 1.18 12.38 -1.24
C THR A 93 2.44 12.84 -0.52
N ASP A 94 2.82 12.21 0.60
CA ASP A 94 4.01 12.57 1.38
C ASP A 94 5.32 12.31 0.60
N PHE A 95 5.39 11.22 -0.15
CA PHE A 95 6.57 10.87 -0.96
C PHE A 95 6.80 11.78 -2.19
N HIS A 96 5.74 12.31 -2.82
CA HIS A 96 5.83 12.93 -4.15
C HIS A 96 5.97 14.47 -4.19
N PHE A 97 6.23 15.14 -3.06
CA PHE A 97 6.25 16.61 -3.02
C PHE A 97 7.39 17.32 -3.75
N LYS A 98 8.35 16.62 -4.36
CA LYS A 98 9.56 17.27 -4.89
C LYS A 98 9.49 17.75 -6.34
N ASN A 99 8.62 17.26 -7.24
CA ASN A 99 8.62 17.77 -8.64
C ASN A 99 7.29 17.73 -9.43
N ASN A 100 6.29 16.92 -9.07
CA ASN A 100 4.94 16.94 -9.69
C ASN A 100 3.97 16.22 -8.75
N SER A 101 3.06 16.95 -8.11
CA SER A 101 2.01 16.31 -7.32
C SER A 101 1.07 15.55 -8.26
N PRO A 102 0.86 14.24 -8.05
CA PRO A 102 -0.10 13.48 -8.84
C PRO A 102 -1.50 14.08 -8.70
N SER A 103 -2.29 14.01 -9.76
CA SER A 103 -3.69 14.39 -9.75
C SER A 103 -4.49 13.47 -8.81
N LEU A 104 -5.65 13.94 -8.34
CA LEU A 104 -6.50 13.13 -7.48
C LEU A 104 -6.89 11.79 -8.11
N ASN A 105 -7.11 11.76 -9.43
CA ASN A 105 -7.44 10.52 -10.14
C ASN A 105 -6.25 9.57 -10.16
N GLU A 106 -5.03 10.05 -10.45
CA GLU A 106 -3.83 9.21 -10.40
C GLU A 106 -3.61 8.64 -8.99
N VAL A 107 -3.83 9.44 -7.94
CA VAL A 107 -3.72 8.94 -6.55
C VAL A 107 -4.80 7.92 -6.23
N THR A 108 -6.02 8.12 -6.74
CA THR A 108 -7.11 7.15 -6.56
C THR A 108 -6.76 5.83 -7.26
N ASP A 109 -6.30 5.89 -8.50
CA ASP A 109 -5.89 4.70 -9.27
C ASP A 109 -4.73 3.95 -8.58
N MET A 110 -3.77 4.67 -7.99
CA MET A 110 -2.69 4.06 -7.20
C MET A 110 -3.22 3.37 -5.93
N VAL A 111 -4.14 3.99 -5.20
CA VAL A 111 -4.74 3.39 -3.99
C VAL A 111 -5.55 2.14 -4.36
N ASP A 112 -6.37 2.22 -5.40
CA ASP A 112 -7.18 1.09 -5.88
C ASP A 112 -6.28 -0.08 -6.27
N HIS A 113 -5.15 0.20 -6.94
CA HIS A 113 -4.17 -0.81 -7.32
C HIS A 113 -3.52 -1.49 -6.11
N VAL A 114 -3.08 -0.72 -5.10
CA VAL A 114 -2.49 -1.28 -3.88
C VAL A 114 -3.49 -2.19 -3.16
N LEU A 115 -4.74 -1.75 -3.03
CA LEU A 115 -5.79 -2.58 -2.42
C LEU A 115 -6.09 -3.83 -3.26
N GLU A 116 -6.11 -3.73 -4.60
CA GLU A 116 -6.34 -4.90 -5.46
C GLU A 116 -5.27 -5.98 -5.31
N GLU A 117 -4.01 -5.60 -5.08
CA GLU A 117 -2.88 -6.54 -4.96
C GLU A 117 -2.67 -7.06 -3.53
N ASP A 118 -2.77 -6.18 -2.53
CA ASP A 118 -2.30 -6.45 -1.17
C ASP A 118 -3.45 -6.78 -0.19
N ASP A 119 -4.69 -6.34 -0.44
CA ASP A 119 -5.86 -6.75 0.37
C ASP A 119 -6.36 -8.13 -0.08
N LEU A 120 -5.65 -9.17 0.39
CA LEU A 120 -5.90 -10.56 0.01
C LEU A 120 -7.24 -11.09 0.52
N ASN A 121 -7.77 -10.49 1.59
CA ASN A 121 -8.98 -10.96 2.25
C ASN A 121 -10.24 -10.14 1.84
N GLY A 122 -10.05 -8.96 1.24
CA GLY A 122 -11.10 -8.11 0.67
C GLY A 122 -11.87 -7.30 1.71
N ASP A 123 -11.30 -7.01 2.87
CA ASP A 123 -11.95 -6.22 3.92
C ASP A 123 -11.70 -4.70 3.78
N GLY A 124 -10.92 -4.30 2.78
CA GLY A 124 -10.55 -2.92 2.49
C GLY A 124 -9.43 -2.39 3.39
N LEU A 125 -8.76 -3.27 4.13
CA LEU A 125 -7.67 -2.96 5.05
C LEU A 125 -6.46 -3.83 4.73
N ILE A 126 -5.26 -3.25 4.79
CA ILE A 126 -4.02 -4.01 4.64
C ILE A 126 -3.46 -4.31 6.01
N SER A 127 -3.49 -5.58 6.40
CA SER A 127 -2.85 -6.04 7.64
C SER A 127 -1.33 -6.06 7.51
N TRP A 128 -0.63 -6.09 8.64
CA TRP A 128 0.83 -6.27 8.66
C TRP A 128 1.32 -7.51 7.90
N ASN A 129 0.56 -8.60 7.92
CA ASN A 129 0.94 -9.83 7.22
C ASN A 129 0.81 -9.68 5.70
N GLU A 130 -0.28 -9.09 5.24
CA GLU A 130 -0.51 -8.76 3.82
C GLU A 130 0.56 -7.80 3.32
N TYR A 131 0.85 -6.75 4.09
CA TYR A 131 1.94 -5.80 3.81
C TYR A 131 3.30 -6.51 3.71
N LEU A 132 3.61 -7.43 4.63
CA LEU A 132 4.86 -8.18 4.59
C LEU A 132 4.96 -9.11 3.38
N GLU A 133 3.87 -9.74 2.95
CA GLU A 133 3.85 -10.59 1.76
C GLU A 133 4.13 -9.78 0.50
N SER A 134 3.56 -8.57 0.40
CA SER A 134 3.86 -7.60 -0.67
C SER A 134 5.34 -7.17 -0.65
N GLN A 135 5.89 -6.89 0.53
CA GLN A 135 7.28 -6.41 0.68
C GLN A 135 8.33 -7.53 0.64
N ALA A 136 7.95 -8.80 0.74
CA ALA A 136 8.86 -9.94 0.65
C ALA A 136 9.62 -9.98 -0.68
N TYR A 137 9.00 -9.49 -1.77
CA TYR A 137 9.67 -9.34 -3.07
C TYR A 137 10.84 -8.35 -3.04
N HIS A 138 10.81 -7.36 -2.14
CA HIS A 138 11.85 -6.35 -1.98
C HIS A 138 12.91 -6.73 -0.94
N LEU A 139 12.57 -7.56 0.06
CA LEU A 139 13.50 -8.00 1.10
C LEU A 139 14.70 -8.80 0.57
N ASP A 140 14.55 -9.53 -0.54
CA ASP A 140 15.65 -10.22 -1.21
C ASP A 140 16.68 -9.26 -1.84
N ALA A 141 16.29 -8.00 -2.12
CA ALA A 141 17.20 -6.96 -2.57
C ALA A 141 18.04 -6.37 -1.43
N PHE A 142 17.49 -6.31 -0.21
CA PHE A 142 18.20 -5.82 0.98
C PHE A 142 19.21 -6.82 1.56
N ASN A 143 19.01 -8.12 1.35
CA ASN A 143 19.94 -9.17 1.80
C ASN A 143 21.20 -9.33 0.92
N LYS A 144 21.34 -8.52 -0.14
CA LYS A 144 22.49 -8.57 -1.07
C LYS A 144 23.55 -7.48 -0.85
N VAL A 145 23.42 -6.69 0.22
CA VAL A 145 24.43 -5.70 0.67
C VAL A 145 25.16 -6.26 1.89
#